data_AF-A0A1W1WQX9-F1
#
_entry.id   AF-A0A1W1WQX9-F1
#
_cell.length_a   1.000
_cell.length_b   1.000
_cell.length_c   1.000
_cell.angle_alpha   90.00
_cell.angle_beta   90.00
_cell.angle_gamma   90.00
#
_symmetry.space_group_name_H-M   'P 1'
#
loop_
_entity.id
_entity.type
_entity.pdbx_description
1 polymer ?
#
loop_
_entity_poly.entity_id
_entity_poly.type
_entity_poly.pdbx_seq_one_letter_code
_entity_poly.pdbx_strand_id
1 'polypeptide(L)'
;MAKRKSIIKIKPRKYKVGDVVKVDFIVIHPMETGMRKDKKTGKIKPMHYINEVKFYFNDELFTTILPWETVSTNPYFSINMKVTGPGKIKVVYRDNLGEVHEKSKKVKPKG
;
A
#
# COMPACT_ATOMS: atom_id res chain seq x y z
N MET A 1 2.23 16.36 -10.48
CA MET A 1 2.03 15.48 -9.29
C MET A 1 2.97 14.30 -9.39
N ALA A 2 4.01 14.25 -8.56
CA ALA A 2 5.01 13.18 -8.63
C ALA A 2 4.35 11.85 -8.26
N LYS A 3 4.38 10.86 -9.17
CA LYS A 3 3.92 9.50 -8.86
C LYS A 3 4.73 8.97 -7.69
N ARG A 4 4.12 8.89 -6.50
CA ARG A 4 4.75 8.22 -5.35
C ARG A 4 5.09 6.80 -5.76
N LYS A 5 6.33 6.39 -5.51
CA LYS A 5 6.80 5.05 -5.85
C LYS A 5 6.10 4.06 -4.93
N SER A 6 5.19 3.28 -5.48
CA SER A 6 4.54 2.16 -4.81
C SER A 6 4.80 0.85 -5.57
N ILE A 7 5.01 -0.22 -4.80
CA ILE A 7 5.41 -1.54 -5.30
C ILE A 7 4.40 -2.57 -4.77
N ILE A 8 3.84 -3.36 -5.68
CA ILE A 8 3.05 -4.55 -5.35
C ILE A 8 3.88 -5.77 -5.73
N LYS A 9 4.19 -6.63 -4.77
CA LYS A 9 4.81 -7.95 -4.97
C LYS A 9 3.80 -9.03 -4.60
N ILE A 10 3.76 -10.08 -5.41
CA ILE A 10 2.92 -11.25 -5.15
C ILE A 10 3.87 -12.42 -4.95
N LYS A 11 3.69 -13.15 -3.86
CA LYS A 11 4.47 -14.33 -3.49
C LYS A 11 3.53 -15.49 -3.16
N PRO A 12 3.84 -16.73 -3.57
CA PRO A 12 4.91 -17.12 -4.50
C PRO A 12 4.74 -16.51 -5.90
N ARG A 13 5.80 -16.47 -6.72
CA ARG A 13 5.72 -15.97 -8.11
C ARG A 13 4.93 -16.90 -9.03
N LYS A 14 4.83 -18.16 -8.66
CA LYS A 14 4.06 -19.22 -9.33
C LYS A 14 2.97 -19.66 -8.35
N TYR A 15 1.72 -19.56 -8.74
CA TYR A 15 0.55 -19.94 -7.95
C TYR A 15 -0.52 -20.44 -8.91
N LYS A 16 -1.36 -21.35 -8.44
CA LYS A 16 -2.52 -21.88 -9.17
C LYS A 16 -3.81 -21.28 -8.61
N VAL A 17 -4.90 -21.50 -9.33
CA VAL A 17 -6.24 -21.22 -8.80
C VAL A 17 -6.48 -22.11 -7.59
N GLY A 18 -6.88 -21.53 -6.47
CA GLY A 18 -7.07 -22.20 -5.19
C GLY A 18 -5.94 -21.99 -4.18
N ASP A 19 -4.76 -21.55 -4.62
CA ASP A 19 -3.62 -21.31 -3.73
C ASP A 19 -3.77 -20.01 -2.94
N VAL A 20 -3.19 -19.98 -1.73
CA VAL A 20 -3.06 -18.75 -0.95
C VAL A 20 -1.79 -18.02 -1.38
N VAL A 21 -1.95 -16.80 -1.88
CA VAL A 21 -0.84 -15.90 -2.21
C VAL A 21 -0.75 -14.77 -1.20
N LYS A 22 0.48 -14.37 -0.93
CA LYS A 22 0.83 -13.20 -0.15
C LYS A 22 1.05 -12.01 -1.08
N VAL A 23 0.28 -10.96 -0.87
CA VAL A 23 0.35 -9.69 -1.58
C VAL A 23 1.06 -8.70 -0.65
N ASP A 24 2.30 -8.39 -1.00
CA ASP A 24 3.12 -7.40 -0.32
C ASP A 24 2.97 -6.05 -1.04
N PHE A 25 2.58 -5.01 -0.32
CA PHE A 25 2.46 -3.66 -0.80
C PHE A 25 3.38 -2.72 -0.03
N ILE A 26 4.21 -2.00 -0.78
CA ILE A 26 5.22 -1.08 -0.24
C ILE A 26 4.96 0.29 -0.84
N VAL A 27 4.81 1.30 0.01
CA VAL A 27 4.72 2.69 -0.44
C VAL A 27 5.95 3.44 0.04
N ILE A 28 6.64 4.13 -0.87
CA ILE A 28 7.72 5.03 -0.46
C ILE A 28 7.08 6.31 0.07
N HIS A 29 7.08 6.46 1.40
CA HIS A 29 6.43 7.56 2.10
C HIS A 29 7.21 7.94 3.37
N PRO A 30 7.42 9.24 3.67
CA PRO A 30 8.18 9.69 4.85
C PRO A 30 7.52 9.29 6.18
N MET A 31 6.18 9.24 6.23
CA MET A 31 5.40 8.98 7.45
C MET A 31 5.84 9.87 8.61
N GLU A 32 5.72 11.19 8.42
CA GLU A 32 6.12 12.16 9.41
C GLU A 32 5.02 12.29 10.48
N THR A 33 5.38 12.03 11.74
CA THR A 33 4.46 11.95 12.89
C THR A 33 4.00 13.31 13.41
N GLY A 34 4.57 14.41 12.92
CA GLY A 34 4.31 15.73 13.51
C GLY A 34 5.08 16.03 14.80
N MET A 35 5.85 15.07 15.33
CA MET A 35 6.58 15.24 16.60
C MET A 35 8.06 15.59 16.40
N ARG A 36 8.58 15.43 15.17
CA ARG A 36 9.98 15.68 14.88
C ARG A 36 10.22 17.15 14.57
N LYS A 37 11.19 17.73 15.26
CA LYS A 37 11.73 19.05 14.94
C LYS A 37 12.82 18.93 13.88
N ASP A 38 12.80 19.82 12.91
CA ASP A 38 13.90 19.94 11.97
C ASP A 38 15.13 20.50 12.68
N LYS A 39 16.25 19.76 12.66
CA LYS A 39 17.49 20.16 13.34
C LYS A 39 18.08 21.48 12.81
N LYS A 40 17.76 21.87 11.56
CA LYS A 40 18.30 23.08 10.93
C LYS A 40 17.44 24.32 11.17
N THR A 41 16.11 24.16 11.24
CA THR A 41 15.18 25.30 11.34
C THR A 41 14.46 25.40 12.68
N GLY A 42 14.57 24.39 13.55
CA GLY A 42 13.89 24.32 14.84
C GLY A 42 12.37 24.13 14.74
N LYS A 43 11.79 24.17 13.54
CA LYS A 43 10.35 24.06 13.29
C LYS A 43 9.89 22.60 13.39
N ILE A 44 8.67 22.42 13.87
CA ILE A 44 7.99 21.13 13.89
C ILE A 44 7.64 20.77 12.44
N LYS A 45 8.00 19.55 12.00
CA LYS A 45 7.57 19.08 10.69
C LYS A 45 6.08 18.77 10.72
N PRO A 46 5.29 19.24 9.75
CA PRO A 46 3.86 18.96 9.71
C PRO A 46 3.61 17.46 9.57
N MET A 47 2.54 16.99 10.21
CA MET A 47 2.12 15.59 10.19
C MET A 47 1.75 15.19 8.76
N HIS A 48 2.43 14.18 8.24
CA HIS A 48 2.24 13.70 6.87
C HIS A 48 2.41 12.19 6.82
N TYR A 49 1.27 11.51 6.83
CA TYR A 49 1.16 10.05 6.86
C TYR A 49 0.04 9.59 5.92
N ILE A 50 0.11 8.33 5.54
CA ILE A 50 -0.96 7.64 4.83
C ILE A 50 -2.01 7.30 5.87
N ASN A 51 -3.27 7.65 5.63
CA ASN A 51 -4.38 7.42 6.55
C ASN A 51 -5.32 6.29 6.09
N GLU A 52 -5.32 5.97 4.80
CA GLU A 52 -6.18 4.94 4.24
C GLU A 52 -5.49 4.19 3.10
N VAL A 53 -5.57 2.86 3.11
CA VAL A 53 -5.10 1.97 2.04
C VAL A 53 -6.19 0.95 1.74
N LYS A 54 -6.79 1.04 0.57
CA LYS A 54 -7.82 0.13 0.07
C LYS A 54 -7.25 -0.80 -0.98
N PHE A 55 -7.51 -2.09 -0.82
CA PHE A 55 -7.11 -3.10 -1.76
C PHE A 55 -8.34 -3.71 -2.43
N TYR A 56 -8.28 -3.76 -3.75
CA TYR A 56 -9.30 -4.27 -4.63
C TYR A 56 -8.75 -5.44 -5.44
N PHE A 57 -9.58 -6.44 -5.67
CA PHE A 57 -9.32 -7.56 -6.56
C PHE A 57 -10.47 -7.67 -7.55
N ASN A 58 -10.18 -7.54 -8.85
CA ASN A 58 -11.23 -7.49 -9.89
C ASN A 58 -12.32 -6.44 -9.59
N ASP A 59 -11.89 -5.27 -9.11
CA ASP A 59 -12.74 -4.14 -8.70
C ASP A 59 -13.61 -4.37 -7.45
N GLU A 60 -13.55 -5.56 -6.84
CA GLU A 60 -14.14 -5.82 -5.52
C GLU A 60 -13.18 -5.42 -4.40
N LEU A 61 -13.66 -4.62 -3.45
CA LEU A 61 -12.91 -4.26 -2.25
C LEU A 61 -12.76 -5.49 -1.37
N PHE A 62 -11.53 -5.99 -1.19
CA PHE A 62 -11.28 -7.16 -0.33
C PHE A 62 -10.71 -6.78 1.03
N THR A 63 -9.99 -5.67 1.15
CA THR A 63 -9.40 -5.23 2.42
C THR A 63 -9.20 -3.73 2.44
N THR A 64 -9.45 -3.13 3.59
CA THR A 64 -9.09 -1.74 3.91
C THR A 64 -8.17 -1.75 5.12
N ILE A 65 -7.08 -1.00 5.05
CA ILE A 65 -6.16 -0.76 6.15
C ILE A 65 -6.19 0.73 6.45
N LEU A 66 -6.37 1.07 7.73
CA LEU A 66 -6.33 2.44 8.24
C LEU A 66 -5.05 2.61 9.08
N PRO A 67 -3.91 2.91 8.44
CA PRO A 67 -2.69 3.22 9.15
C PRO A 67 -2.77 4.59 9.83
N TRP A 68 -2.05 4.71 10.95
CA TRP A 68 -1.94 5.94 11.73
C TRP A 68 -0.55 6.56 11.57
N GLU A 69 -0.36 7.73 12.17
CA GLU A 69 0.88 8.50 12.12
C GLU A 69 2.10 7.75 12.69
N THR A 70 1.88 6.77 13.57
CA THR A 70 2.92 5.97 14.22
C THR A 70 3.52 4.87 13.33
N VAL A 71 2.99 4.69 12.12
CA VAL A 71 3.51 3.69 11.19
C VAL A 71 4.85 4.14 10.62
N SER A 72 5.82 3.21 10.59
CA SER A 72 7.19 3.46 10.13
C SER A 72 7.27 4.04 8.72
N THR A 73 8.35 4.80 8.47
CA THR A 73 8.75 5.25 7.13
C THR A 73 8.77 4.08 6.14
N ASN A 74 8.28 4.32 4.93
CA ASN A 74 8.09 3.32 3.88
C ASN A 74 7.19 2.14 4.32
N PRO A 75 5.89 2.40 4.59
CA PRO A 75 5.01 1.39 5.15
C PRO A 75 4.92 0.16 4.24
N TYR A 76 5.00 -1.00 4.89
CA TYR A 76 4.92 -2.32 4.29
C TYR A 76 3.66 -3.01 4.79
N PHE A 77 2.77 -3.38 3.88
CA PHE A 77 1.55 -4.12 4.16
C PHE A 77 1.63 -5.48 3.49
N SER A 78 1.33 -6.55 4.21
CA SER A 78 1.34 -7.91 3.67
C SER A 78 0.02 -8.58 4.01
N ILE A 79 -0.72 -8.97 2.97
CA ILE A 79 -2.04 -9.58 3.09
C ILE A 79 -2.02 -10.92 2.38
N ASN A 80 -2.60 -11.94 2.99
CA ASN A 80 -2.81 -13.22 2.34
C ASN A 80 -4.20 -13.23 1.70
N MET A 81 -4.28 -13.62 0.43
CA MET A 81 -5.55 -13.83 -0.28
C MET A 81 -5.53 -15.18 -0.98
N LYS A 82 -6.69 -15.82 -1.09
CA LYS A 82 -6.85 -17.01 -1.92
C LYS A 82 -7.07 -16.58 -3.36
N VAL A 83 -6.29 -17.12 -4.30
CA VAL A 83 -6.43 -16.81 -5.72
C VAL A 83 -7.61 -17.59 -6.27
N THR A 84 -8.72 -16.92 -6.54
CA THR A 84 -9.91 -17.53 -7.15
C THR A 84 -9.84 -17.57 -8.68
N GLY A 85 -8.92 -16.84 -9.30
CA GLY A 85 -8.77 -16.80 -10.74
C GLY A 85 -7.75 -15.77 -11.24
N PRO A 86 -7.57 -15.64 -12.57
CA PRO A 86 -6.85 -14.52 -13.16
C PRO A 86 -7.59 -13.21 -12.88
N GLY A 87 -6.82 -12.14 -12.67
CA GLY A 87 -7.42 -10.89 -12.25
C GLY A 87 -6.46 -9.72 -12.16
N LYS A 88 -6.91 -8.65 -11.51
CA LYS A 88 -6.10 -7.45 -11.26
C LYS A 88 -6.27 -7.01 -9.82
N ILE A 89 -5.15 -6.91 -9.12
CA ILE A 89 -5.08 -6.24 -7.82
C ILE A 89 -4.90 -4.75 -8.07
N LYS A 90 -5.78 -3.94 -7.51
CA LYS A 90 -5.66 -2.48 -7.47
C LYS A 90 -5.54 -2.05 -6.01
N VAL A 91 -4.56 -1.23 -5.71
CA VAL A 91 -4.36 -0.65 -4.38
C VAL A 91 -4.48 0.85 -4.51
N VAL A 92 -5.39 1.43 -3.74
CA VAL A 92 -5.63 2.87 -3.66
C VAL A 92 -5.24 3.30 -2.26
N TYR A 93 -4.39 4.30 -2.14
CA TYR A 93 -3.98 4.84 -0.85
C TYR A 93 -4.09 6.35 -0.83
N ARG A 94 -4.49 6.88 0.31
CA ARG A 94 -4.70 8.29 0.57
C ARG A 94 -3.83 8.74 1.72
N ASP A 95 -3.33 9.96 1.62
CA ASP A 95 -2.66 10.64 2.73
C ASP A 95 -3.54 11.68 3.42
N ASN A 96 -3.07 12.14 4.57
CA ASN A 96 -3.73 13.18 5.35
C ASN A 96 -3.72 14.57 4.66
N LEU A 97 -2.86 14.77 3.66
CA LEU A 97 -2.80 16.03 2.90
C LEU A 97 -3.79 16.04 1.72
N GLY A 98 -4.52 14.95 1.51
CA GLY A 98 -5.51 14.80 0.45
C GLY A 98 -4.96 14.23 -0.86
N GLU A 99 -3.68 13.87 -0.95
CA GLU A 99 -3.17 13.17 -2.12
C GLU A 99 -3.67 11.72 -2.14
N VAL A 100 -4.22 11.34 -3.29
CA VAL A 100 -4.69 9.98 -3.56
C VAL A 100 -3.82 9.40 -4.65
N HIS A 101 -3.36 8.18 -4.44
CA HIS A 101 -2.56 7.44 -5.39
C HIS A 101 -3.12 6.04 -5.58
N GLU A 102 -2.97 5.54 -6.80
CA GLU A 102 -3.35 4.17 -7.13
C GLU A 102 -2.22 3.41 -7.80
N LYS A 103 -2.18 2.11 -7.53
CA LYS A 103 -1.27 1.17 -8.17
C LYS A 103 -2.03 -0.09 -8.54
N SER A 104 -1.72 -0.66 -9.69
CA SER A 104 -2.32 -1.94 -10.08
C SER A 104 -1.29 -2.95 -10.54
N LYS A 105 -1.60 -4.22 -10.31
CA LYS A 105 -0.79 -5.37 -10.70
C LYS A 105 -1.71 -6.50 -11.19
N LYS A 106 -1.39 -7.06 -12.35
CA LYS A 106 -2.10 -8.22 -12.89
C LYS A 106 -1.71 -9.48 -12.10
N VAL A 107 -2.71 -10.28 -11.78
CA VAL A 107 -2.63 -11.61 -11.18
C VAL A 107 -2.85 -12.61 -12.30
N LYS A 108 -1.85 -13.44 -12.58
CA LYS A 108 -1.89 -14.49 -13.61
C LYS A 108 -1.50 -15.81 -12.95
N PRO A 109 -2.46 -16.57 -12.41
CA PRO A 109 -2.20 -17.92 -11.94
C PRO A 109 -1.74 -18.76 -13.13
N LYS A 110 -0.83 -19.72 -12.87
CA LYS A 110 -0.53 -20.76 -13.84
C LYS A 110 -1.70 -21.75 -13.85
N GLY A 111 -2.22 -22.01 -15.05
CA GLY A 111 -2.99 -23.23 -15.32
C GLY A 111 -2.10 -24.45 -15.16
#